data_AF-A0A965QXS7-F1
#
_entry.id   AF-A0A965QXS7-F1
#
_cell.length_a   1.000
_cell.length_b   1.000
_cell.length_c   1.000
_cell.angle_alpha   90.00
_cell.angle_beta   90.00
_cell.angle_gamma   90.00
#
_symmetry.space_group_name_H-M   'P 1'
#
loop_
_entity.id
_entity.type
_entity.pdbx_description
1 polymer ?
#
loop_
_entity_poly.entity_id
_entity_poly.type
_entity_poly.pdbx_seq_one_letter_code
_entity_poly.pdbx_strand_id
1 'polypeptide(L)' 'PMAGMNVEEKQDMCRFVLDVNDEFGTTVVLIEHDMSVVMDISDRVVVLDYGKKIGDGAPDEVRQNEEVIRAYLGTSH' A
#
# COMPACT_ATOMS: atom_id res chain seq x y z
N PRO A 1 -2.60 -8.08 -2.62
CA PRO A 1 -3.68 -8.93 -3.18
C PRO A 1 -3.71 -8.95 -4.71
N MET A 2 -2.88 -8.15 -5.38
CA MET A 2 -2.88 -8.02 -6.84
C MET A 2 -1.71 -8.78 -7.47
N ALA A 3 -1.20 -9.81 -6.78
CA ALA A 3 -0.10 -10.64 -7.29
C ALA A 3 -0.56 -11.40 -8.54
N GLY A 4 0.17 -11.25 -9.65
CA GLY A 4 -0.13 -11.89 -10.93
C GLY A 4 -1.05 -11.09 -11.87
N MET A 5 -1.58 -9.94 -11.42
CA MET A 5 -2.36 -9.02 -12.26
C MET A 5 -1.44 -8.11 -13.07
N ASN A 6 -1.85 -7.78 -14.29
CA ASN A 6 -1.17 -6.78 -15.10
C ASN A 6 -1.45 -5.35 -14.56
N VAL A 7 -0.78 -4.34 -15.13
CA VAL A 7 -0.89 -2.95 -14.67
C VAL A 7 -2.31 -2.40 -14.83
N GLU A 8 -3.00 -2.73 -15.90
CA GLU A 8 -4.37 -2.27 -16.19
C GLU A 8 -5.36 -2.90 -15.20
N GLU A 9 -5.27 -4.21 -14.98
CA GLU A 9 -6.11 -4.93 -14.01
C GLU A 9 -5.89 -4.40 -12.58
N LYS A 10 -4.65 -4.05 -12.22
CA LYS A 10 -4.34 -3.41 -10.93
C LYS A 10 -5.04 -2.06 -10.79
N GLN A 11 -5.00 -1.23 -11.82
CA GLN A 11 -5.64 0.09 -11.81
C GLN A 11 -7.16 -0.02 -11.71
N ASP A 12 -7.78 -0.98 -12.40
CA ASP A 12 -9.21 -1.21 -12.31
C ASP A 12 -9.62 -1.67 -10.90
N MET A 13 -8.82 -2.54 -10.28
CA MET A 13 -9.05 -2.95 -8.89
C MET A 13 -8.89 -1.77 -7.91
N CYS A 14 -7.90 -0.90 -8.14
CA CYS A 14 -7.70 0.32 -7.34
C CYS A 14 -8.92 1.23 -7.41
N ARG A 15 -9.43 1.50 -8.62
CA ARG A 15 -10.64 2.31 -8.82
C ARG A 15 -11.84 1.70 -8.13
N PHE A 16 -12.05 0.40 -8.28
CA PHE A 16 -13.16 -0.28 -7.62
C PHE A 16 -13.12 -0.14 -6.09
N VAL A 17 -11.93 -0.25 -5.48
CA VAL A 17 -11.77 -0.08 -4.03
C VAL A 17 -12.08 1.36 -3.60
N LEU A 18 -11.60 2.35 -4.36
CA LEU A 18 -11.88 3.76 -4.10
C LEU A 18 -13.37 4.07 -4.25
N ASP A 19 -14.01 3.61 -5.33
CA ASP A 19 -15.44 3.81 -5.58
C ASP A 19 -16.29 3.22 -4.43
N VAL A 20 -15.93 2.04 -3.91
CA VAL A 20 -16.63 1.43 -2.77
C VAL A 20 -16.45 2.25 -1.48
N ASN A 21 -15.27 2.82 -1.26
CA ASN A 21 -15.02 3.69 -0.12
C ASN A 21 -15.82 5.00 -0.24
N ASP A 22 -15.78 5.64 -1.41
CA ASP A 22 -16.40 6.94 -1.67
C ASP A 22 -17.93 6.86 -1.69
N GLU A 23 -18.51 5.84 -2.34
CA GLU A 23 -19.96 5.72 -2.51
C GLU A 23 -20.66 5.24 -1.23
N PHE A 24 -20.03 4.31 -0.50
CA PHE A 24 -20.67 3.66 0.65
C PHE A 24 -20.07 4.08 2.00
N GLY A 25 -18.98 4.85 2.03
CA GLY A 25 -18.25 5.17 3.26
C GLY A 25 -17.61 3.93 3.91
N THR A 26 -17.38 2.87 3.14
CA THR A 26 -16.91 1.58 3.66
C THR A 26 -15.43 1.68 4.01
N THR A 27 -15.06 1.39 5.26
CA THR A 27 -13.64 1.27 5.64
C THR A 27 -13.02 0.05 4.97
N VAL A 28 -11.96 0.28 4.17
CA VAL A 28 -11.22 -0.79 3.48
C VAL A 28 -9.83 -0.95 4.12
N VAL A 29 -9.42 -2.20 4.32
CA VAL A 29 -8.05 -2.55 4.72
C VAL A 29 -7.44 -3.41 3.61
N LEU A 30 -6.36 -2.92 3.00
CA LEU A 30 -5.66 -3.57 1.91
C LEU A 30 -4.25 -4.00 2.35
N ILE A 31 -3.81 -5.19 1.94
CA ILE A 31 -2.47 -5.73 2.24
C ILE A 31 -1.69 -5.96 0.94
N GLU A 32 -0.94 -4.97 0.47
CA GLU A 32 -0.11 -5.04 -0.75
C GLU A 32 1.41 -4.93 -0.44
N HIS A 33 2.22 -5.43 -1.38
CA HIS A 33 3.68 -5.30 -1.46
C HIS A 33 4.12 -4.27 -2.52
N ASP A 34 3.26 -3.93 -3.48
CA ASP A 34 3.47 -2.89 -4.48
C ASP A 34 3.28 -1.51 -3.84
N MET A 35 4.39 -0.87 -3.50
CA MET A 35 4.38 0.45 -2.86
C MET A 35 3.78 1.53 -3.75
N SER A 36 3.81 1.40 -5.08
CA SER A 36 3.21 2.41 -5.94
C SER A 36 1.69 2.41 -5.77
N VAL A 37 1.10 1.21 -5.71
CA VAL A 37 -0.34 1.03 -5.47
C VAL A 37 -0.71 1.48 -4.05
N VAL A 38 0.02 1.00 -3.03
CA VAL A 38 -0.30 1.32 -1.63
C VAL A 38 -0.30 2.83 -1.38
N MET A 39 0.68 3.55 -1.93
CA MET A 39 0.79 4.98 -1.70
C MET A 39 -0.27 5.79 -2.45
N ASP A 40 -0.77 5.29 -3.59
CA ASP A 40 -1.73 6.02 -4.44
C ASP A 40 -3.17 5.98 -3.89
N ILE A 41 -3.54 4.90 -3.19
CA ILE A 41 -4.96 4.66 -2.82
C ILE A 41 -5.24 4.65 -1.31
N SER A 42 -4.23 4.83 -0.46
CA SER A 42 -4.39 4.72 0.99
C SER A 42 -4.35 6.09 1.67
N ASP A 43 -5.27 6.36 2.59
CA ASP A 43 -5.18 7.53 3.47
C ASP A 43 -4.11 7.35 4.56
N ARG A 44 -3.86 6.09 4.97
CA ARG A 44 -2.89 5.70 5.99
C ARG A 44 -2.24 4.38 5.63
N VAL A 45 -0.93 4.30 5.80
CA VAL A 45 -0.11 3.13 5.49
C VAL A 45 0.55 2.62 6.76
N VAL A 46 0.49 1.31 6.96
CA VAL A 46 1.22 0.60 8.02
C VAL A 46 2.17 -0.40 7.37
N VAL A 47 3.45 -0.33 7.72
CA VAL A 47 4.49 -1.21 7.18
C VAL A 47 4.97 -2.15 8.26
N LEU A 48 4.97 -3.44 7.95
CA LEU A 48 5.49 -4.50 8.80
C LEU A 48 6.72 -5.14 8.15
N ASP A 49 7.79 -5.27 8.91
CA ASP A 49 8.99 -6.02 8.53
C ASP A 49 9.29 -7.08 9.61
N TYR A 50 9.39 -8.35 9.20
CA TYR A 50 9.53 -9.51 10.10
C TYR A 50 8.61 -9.48 11.34
N GLY A 51 7.35 -9.09 11.15
CA GLY A 51 6.35 -9.01 12.22
C GLY A 51 6.49 -7.79 13.15
N LYS A 52 7.41 -6.86 12.86
CA LYS A 52 7.57 -5.59 13.57
C LYS A 52 7.04 -4.44 12.73
N LYS A 53 6.31 -3.52 13.37
CA LYS A 53 5.86 -2.29 12.72
C LYS A 53 7.02 -1.31 12.59
N ILE A 54 7.34 -0.94 11.36
CA ILE A 54 8.44 -0.03 11.02
C ILE A 54 7.96 1.30 10.41
N GLY A 55 6.69 1.38 10.01
CA GLY A 55 6.06 2.60 9.50
C GLY A 55 4.57 2.63 9.81
N ASP A 56 4.04 3.81 10.10
CA ASP A 56 2.62 4.06 10.39
C ASP A 56 2.32 5.55 10.22
N GLY A 57 1.62 5.94 9.16
CA GLY A 57 1.35 7.34 8.86
C GLY A 57 0.73 7.56 7.49
N ALA A 58 0.71 8.82 7.04
CA ALA A 58 0.28 9.12 5.68
C ALA A 58 1.27 8.52 4.64
N PRO A 59 0.83 8.21 3.41
CA PRO A 59 1.70 7.64 2.37
C PRO A 59 3.03 8.39 2.20
N ASP A 60 2.99 9.72 2.11
CA ASP A 60 4.18 10.54 1.90
C ASP A 60 5.16 10.49 3.07
N GLU A 61 4.66 10.41 4.30
CA GLU A 61 5.49 10.28 5.51
C GLU A 61 6.15 8.91 5.57
N VAL A 62 5.38 7.86 5.29
CA VAL A 62 5.86 6.47 5.29
C VAL A 62 6.89 6.26 4.18
N ARG A 63 6.68 6.87 3.01
CA ARG A 63 7.63 6.82 1.88
C ARG A 63 8.98 7.45 2.20
N GLN A 64 9.02 8.46 3.07
CA GLN A 64 10.25 9.13 3.50
C GLN A 64 10.91 8.46 4.70
N ASN A 65 10.28 7.46 5.31
CA ASN A 65 10.82 6.75 6.47
C ASN A 65 12.02 5.88 6.08
N GLU A 66 13.18 6.16 6.66
CA GLU A 66 14.42 5.42 6.38
C GLU A 66 14.33 3.92 6.67
N GLU A 67 13.61 3.49 7.71
CA GLU A 67 13.45 2.06 8.03
C GLU A 67 12.63 1.35 6.95
N VAL A 68 11.57 2.00 6.45
CA VAL A 68 10.73 1.51 5.36
C VAL A 68 11.54 1.40 4.06
N ILE A 69 12.31 2.44 3.73
CA ILE A 69 13.19 2.44 2.56
C ILE A 69 14.22 1.31 2.65
N ARG A 70 14.86 1.13 3.81
CA ARG A 70 15.86 0.06 4.02
C ARG A 70 15.24 -1.32 3.90
N ALA A 71 14.06 -1.55 4.48
CA ALA A 71 13.36 -2.83 4.37
C ALA A 71 13.03 -3.18 2.91
N TYR A 72 12.57 -2.20 2.12
CA TYR A 72 12.19 -2.42 0.72
C TYR A 72 13.40 -2.61 -0.22
N LEU A 73 14.48 -1.84 -0.01
CA LEU A 73 15.71 -1.96 -0.80
C LEU A 73 16.54 -3.19 -0.41
N GLY A 74 16.50 -3.61 0.86
CA GLY A 74 17.24 -4.75 1.39
C GLY A 74 16.69 -6.12 0.96
N THR A 75 15.42 -6.19 0.52
CA THR A 75 14.80 -7.42 -0.01
C THR A 75 15.11 -7.71 -1.49
N SER A 76 15.96 -6.90 -2.14
CA SER A 76 16.49 -7.20 -3.48
C SER A 76 17.65 -8.20 -3.38
N HIS A 77 17.38 -9.43 -2.96
CA HIS A 77 18.31 -10.56 -3.01
C HIS A 77 17.64 -11.81 -3.58
#